data_AF-A0A120LGW1-F1
#
_entry.id   AF-A0A120LGW1-F1
#
_cell.length_a   1.000
_cell.length_b   1.000
_cell.length_c   1.000
_cell.angle_alpha   90.00
_cell.angle_beta   90.00
_cell.angle_gamma   90.00
#
_symmetry.space_group_name_H-M   'P 1'
#
loop_
_entity.id
_entity.type
_entity.pdbx_description
1 polymer ?
#
loop_
_entity_poly.entity_id
_entity_poly.type
_entity_poly.pdbx_seq_one_letter_code
_entity_poly.pdbx_strand_id
1 'polypeptide(L)'
;MAAFNTERVLSVHHWNDTLFSFTTTRDAALRFHNGHFVMIGLEVEGKPLLRAYSIASANYEENLEFLSIKVQNGPLTSRLQHLKEGDTILVSRKPVGTLVVDDLRPGKHLFLFGTGTGLAPFMSIIKDPDVYERFDKVILVHGVRWVSELAYADFIENELPNNEFFGDVVRDKLVYYPTVTREPFRNQGRITELMENGKLCADIGIPQINPETDRAMICGSPHMLADISAMLDKRGFVVSPGVGQPGDYVVERAFVDK
;
A
#
# COMPACT_ATOMS: atom_id res chain seq x y z
N MET A 1 21.39 -21.98 7.36
CA MET A 1 20.20 -21.89 6.48
C MET A 1 20.27 -20.57 5.73
N ALA A 2 20.02 -20.56 4.41
CA ALA A 2 20.01 -19.31 3.65
C ALA A 2 18.94 -18.36 4.21
N ALA A 3 19.28 -17.08 4.38
CA ALA A 3 18.38 -16.07 4.95
C ALA A 3 17.24 -15.65 3.99
N PHE A 4 17.30 -16.12 2.74
CA PHE A 4 16.43 -15.73 1.63
C PHE A 4 15.92 -16.96 0.90
N ASN A 5 14.72 -16.84 0.36
CA ASN A 5 14.21 -17.70 -0.70
C ASN A 5 14.58 -17.08 -2.05
N THR A 6 14.74 -17.93 -3.05
CA THR A 6 14.93 -17.49 -4.44
C THR A 6 13.61 -17.74 -5.16
N GLU A 7 12.91 -16.66 -5.48
CA GLU A 7 11.64 -16.71 -6.21
C GLU A 7 11.85 -16.37 -7.68
N ARG A 8 10.98 -16.87 -8.54
CA ARG A 8 11.03 -16.64 -9.98
C ARG A 8 9.97 -15.64 -10.41
N VAL A 9 10.35 -14.66 -11.22
CA VAL A 9 9.44 -13.68 -11.81
C VAL A 9 8.48 -14.38 -12.77
N LEU A 10 7.19 -14.11 -12.61
CA LEU A 10 6.10 -14.70 -13.39
C LEU A 10 5.51 -13.70 -14.38
N SER A 11 5.41 -12.42 -14.01
CA SER A 11 4.96 -11.35 -14.90
C SER A 11 5.59 -10.02 -14.52
N VAL A 12 5.68 -9.10 -15.48
CA VAL A 12 6.15 -7.73 -15.29
C VAL A 12 5.22 -6.79 -16.04
N HIS A 13 4.74 -5.73 -15.38
CA HIS A 13 3.91 -4.71 -15.97
C HIS A 13 4.49 -3.32 -15.67
N HIS A 14 4.75 -2.52 -16.70
CA HIS A 14 5.23 -1.16 -16.54
C HIS A 14 4.07 -0.17 -16.65
N TRP A 15 3.73 0.49 -15.54
CA TRP A 15 2.68 1.52 -15.50
C TRP A 15 3.09 2.77 -16.28
N ASN A 16 4.34 3.22 -16.08
CA ASN A 16 4.93 4.35 -16.79
C ASN A 16 6.48 4.30 -16.68
N ASP A 17 7.15 5.42 -16.97
CA ASP A 17 8.61 5.54 -16.93
C ASP A 17 9.22 5.45 -15.51
N THR A 18 8.41 5.60 -14.47
CA THR A 18 8.87 5.62 -13.07
C THR A 18 8.27 4.51 -12.21
N LEU A 19 7.27 3.77 -12.69
CA LEU A 19 6.55 2.76 -11.91
C LEU A 19 6.38 1.47 -12.69
N PHE A 20 6.49 0.35 -11.98
CA PHE A 20 6.19 -0.98 -12.51
C PHE A 20 5.78 -1.91 -11.38
N SER A 21 5.01 -2.93 -11.70
CA SER A 21 4.74 -4.06 -10.84
C SER A 21 5.28 -5.34 -11.44
N PHE A 22 5.51 -6.33 -10.59
CA PHE A 22 5.88 -7.67 -11.02
C PHE A 22 5.37 -8.68 -10.02
N THR A 23 5.09 -9.88 -10.52
CA THR A 23 4.69 -11.02 -9.71
C THR A 23 5.79 -12.07 -9.69
N THR A 24 5.86 -12.85 -8.61
CA THR A 24 6.81 -13.95 -8.46
C THR A 24 6.13 -15.18 -7.88
N THR A 25 6.81 -16.31 -7.99
CA THR A 25 6.49 -17.47 -7.15
C THR A 25 6.56 -17.09 -5.67
N ARG A 26 5.92 -17.93 -4.85
CA ARG A 26 5.93 -17.80 -3.39
C ARG A 26 6.31 -19.15 -2.77
N ASP A 27 7.36 -19.16 -1.95
CA ASP A 27 7.62 -20.29 -1.07
C ASP A 27 6.44 -20.51 -0.10
N ALA A 28 5.94 -21.76 -0.05
CA ALA A 28 4.76 -22.12 0.73
C ALA A 28 4.92 -21.90 2.26
N ALA A 29 6.15 -21.80 2.77
CA ALA A 29 6.40 -21.50 4.17
C ALA A 29 6.36 -19.99 4.48
N LEU A 30 6.35 -19.11 3.47
CA LEU A 30 6.26 -17.67 3.66
C LEU A 30 4.82 -17.26 4.01
N ARG A 31 4.59 -16.98 5.30
CA ARG A 31 3.32 -16.46 5.84
C ARG A 31 3.50 -15.00 6.23
N PHE A 32 2.49 -14.17 5.99
CA PHE A 32 2.49 -12.75 6.32
C PHE A 32 1.07 -12.26 6.67
N HIS A 33 0.99 -11.12 7.38
CA HIS A 33 -0.25 -10.37 7.53
C HIS A 33 -0.36 -9.37 6.37
N ASN A 34 -1.57 -9.17 5.86
CA ASN A 34 -1.80 -8.19 4.80
C ASN A 34 -1.36 -6.80 5.26
N GLY A 35 -0.54 -6.13 4.45
CA GLY A 35 0.15 -4.88 4.78
C GLY A 35 1.61 -5.01 5.24
N HIS A 36 2.12 -6.23 5.49
CA HIS A 36 3.54 -6.45 5.76
C HIS A 36 4.46 -6.14 4.56
N PHE A 37 5.73 -5.91 4.87
CA PHE A 37 6.83 -5.86 3.92
C PHE A 37 7.87 -6.97 4.17
N VAL A 38 8.65 -7.26 3.15
CA VAL A 38 9.82 -8.14 3.19
C VAL A 38 11.02 -7.45 2.57
N MET A 39 12.22 -7.94 2.86
CA MET A 39 13.40 -7.55 2.09
C MET A 39 13.42 -8.34 0.79
N ILE A 40 13.41 -7.65 -0.35
CA ILE A 40 13.66 -8.26 -1.65
C ILE A 40 14.93 -7.70 -2.27
N GLY A 41 15.48 -8.41 -3.24
CA GLY A 41 16.58 -7.88 -4.02
C GLY A 41 17.14 -8.82 -5.06
N LEU A 42 18.32 -8.46 -5.54
CA LEU A 42 19.07 -9.21 -6.55
C LEU A 42 20.44 -9.57 -5.99
N GLU A 43 21.03 -10.64 -6.52
CA GLU A 43 22.44 -10.93 -6.30
C GLU A 43 23.29 -10.09 -7.25
N VAL A 44 24.20 -9.29 -6.69
CA VAL A 44 25.11 -8.41 -7.45
C VAL A 44 26.52 -8.70 -6.95
N GLU A 45 27.40 -9.15 -7.85
CA GLU A 45 28.80 -9.49 -7.54
C GLU A 45 28.92 -10.49 -6.37
N GLY A 46 28.04 -11.50 -6.34
CA GLY A 46 28.01 -12.53 -5.30
C GLY A 46 27.46 -12.07 -3.95
N LYS A 47 26.87 -10.86 -3.87
CA LYS A 47 26.30 -10.30 -2.64
C LYS A 47 24.84 -9.88 -2.84
N PRO A 48 23.97 -10.11 -1.83
CA PRO A 48 22.58 -9.70 -1.92
C PRO A 48 22.45 -8.17 -1.78
N LEU A 49 21.84 -7.53 -2.78
CA LEU A 49 21.47 -6.12 -2.75
C LEU A 49 19.99 -5.97 -2.44
N LEU A 50 19.66 -5.68 -1.18
CA LEU A 50 18.29 -5.78 -0.67
C LEU A 50 17.67 -4.43 -0.34
N ARG A 51 16.35 -4.34 -0.49
CA ARG A 51 15.51 -3.22 -0.02
C ARG A 51 14.19 -3.75 0.55
N ALA A 52 13.61 -3.00 1.46
CA ALA A 52 12.26 -3.28 1.97
C ALA A 52 11.23 -3.01 0.87
N TYR A 53 10.28 -3.93 0.71
CA TYR A 53 9.16 -3.87 -0.23
C TYR A 53 7.91 -4.43 0.43
N SER A 54 6.85 -3.61 0.48
CA SER A 54 5.53 -4.08 0.88
C SER A 54 5.05 -5.16 -0.10
N ILE A 55 4.45 -6.21 0.45
CA ILE A 55 3.83 -7.26 -0.37
C ILE A 55 2.48 -6.71 -0.82
N ALA A 56 2.28 -6.58 -2.13
CA ALA A 56 1.06 -6.07 -2.74
C ALA A 56 0.01 -7.16 -3.01
N SER A 57 0.40 -8.44 -2.95
CA SER A 57 -0.53 -9.56 -2.94
C SER A 57 -1.11 -9.81 -1.55
N ALA A 58 -2.31 -10.37 -1.50
CA ALA A 58 -2.92 -10.86 -0.28
C ALA A 58 -2.28 -12.17 0.16
N ASN A 59 -2.32 -12.42 1.47
CA ASN A 59 -1.66 -13.55 2.11
C ASN A 59 -2.23 -14.92 1.74
N TYR A 60 -3.41 -15.00 1.14
CA TYR A 60 -4.01 -16.22 0.61
C TYR A 60 -3.66 -16.47 -0.87
N GLU A 61 -3.08 -15.50 -1.57
CA GLU A 61 -2.70 -15.67 -2.97
C GLU A 61 -1.45 -16.55 -3.13
N GLU A 62 -1.43 -17.37 -4.18
CA GLU A 62 -0.32 -18.30 -4.44
C GLU A 62 0.98 -17.58 -4.85
N ASN A 63 0.88 -16.35 -5.35
CA ASN A 63 2.01 -15.58 -5.87
C ASN A 63 2.28 -14.34 -5.02
N LEU A 64 3.53 -13.89 -5.02
CA LEU A 64 3.89 -12.58 -4.48
C LEU A 64 3.71 -11.53 -5.57
N GLU A 65 3.28 -10.34 -5.18
CA GLU A 65 3.26 -9.17 -6.05
C GLU A 65 3.95 -7.99 -5.37
N PHE A 66 4.68 -7.20 -6.15
CA PHE A 66 5.37 -6.00 -5.68
C PHE A 66 5.11 -4.83 -6.64
N LEU A 67 4.84 -3.66 -6.06
CA LEU A 67 4.82 -2.38 -6.76
C LEU A 67 6.14 -1.65 -6.48
N SER A 68 6.83 -1.24 -7.55
CA SER A 68 8.18 -0.69 -7.47
C SER A 68 8.33 0.63 -8.22
N ILE A 69 9.20 1.48 -7.69
CA ILE A 69 9.67 2.70 -8.34
C ILE A 69 10.93 2.41 -9.17
N LYS A 70 11.09 3.09 -10.30
CA LYS A 70 12.30 3.10 -11.12
C LYS A 70 13.11 4.34 -10.79
N VAL A 71 14.21 4.15 -10.06
CA VAL A 71 15.19 5.23 -9.83
C VAL A 71 16.41 4.90 -10.70
N GLN A 72 16.66 5.70 -11.73
CA GLN A 72 17.67 5.41 -12.75
C GLN A 72 19.08 5.17 -12.16
N ASN A 73 19.42 5.90 -11.10
CA ASN A 73 20.70 5.74 -10.38
C ASN A 73 20.53 5.02 -9.02
N GLY A 74 19.37 4.42 -8.77
CA GLY A 74 19.07 3.70 -7.53
C GLY A 74 19.80 2.35 -7.51
N PRO A 75 20.53 1.97 -6.44
CA PRO A 75 21.37 0.76 -6.46
C PRO A 75 20.62 -0.51 -6.88
N LEU A 76 19.40 -0.70 -6.35
CA LEU A 76 18.58 -1.86 -6.67
C LEU A 76 17.69 -1.59 -7.90
N THR A 77 16.92 -0.50 -7.89
CA THR A 77 15.86 -0.28 -8.87
C THR A 77 16.36 0.06 -10.27
N SER A 78 17.61 0.53 -10.42
CA SER A 78 18.25 0.67 -11.73
C SER A 78 18.44 -0.67 -12.44
N ARG A 79 18.52 -1.76 -11.68
CA ARG A 79 18.60 -3.15 -12.18
C ARG A 79 17.22 -3.80 -12.19
N LEU A 80 16.45 -3.63 -11.11
CA LEU A 80 15.13 -4.25 -10.94
C LEU A 80 14.13 -3.84 -12.03
N GLN A 81 14.25 -2.62 -12.57
CA GLN A 81 13.40 -2.17 -13.68
C GLN A 81 13.55 -2.97 -14.98
N HIS A 82 14.59 -3.81 -15.09
CA HIS A 82 14.88 -4.63 -16.26
C HIS A 82 14.50 -6.12 -16.09
N LEU A 83 13.79 -6.46 -15.02
CA LEU A 83 13.30 -7.83 -14.79
C LEU A 83 12.48 -8.33 -15.98
N LYS A 84 12.62 -9.62 -16.26
CA LYS A 84 11.84 -10.38 -17.24
C LYS A 84 11.26 -11.63 -16.58
N GLU A 85 10.23 -12.19 -17.20
CA GLU A 85 9.71 -13.50 -16.81
C GLU A 85 10.83 -14.54 -16.80
N GLY A 86 10.87 -15.35 -15.74
CA GLY A 86 11.92 -16.35 -15.53
C GLY A 86 13.14 -15.85 -14.75
N ASP A 87 13.34 -14.53 -14.60
CA ASP A 87 14.41 -14.00 -13.76
C ASP A 87 14.21 -14.39 -12.29
N THR A 88 15.28 -14.37 -11.51
CA THR A 88 15.24 -14.68 -10.08
C THR A 88 15.33 -13.45 -9.21
N ILE A 89 14.61 -13.47 -8.09
CA ILE A 89 14.73 -12.47 -7.03
C ILE A 89 14.98 -13.16 -5.68
N LEU A 90 15.65 -12.46 -4.79
CA LEU A 90 15.79 -12.86 -3.39
C LEU A 90 14.62 -12.30 -2.59
N VAL A 91 14.00 -13.13 -1.74
CA VAL A 91 12.91 -12.74 -0.83
C VAL A 91 13.24 -13.20 0.59
N SER A 92 13.26 -12.29 1.56
CA SER A 92 13.52 -12.65 2.96
C SER A 92 12.36 -13.43 3.58
N ARG A 93 12.69 -14.34 4.49
CA ARG A 93 11.72 -15.23 5.14
C ARG A 93 10.94 -14.62 6.31
N LYS A 94 11.23 -13.37 6.69
CA LYS A 94 10.63 -12.72 7.86
C LYS A 94 9.89 -11.44 7.44
N PRO A 95 8.60 -11.56 7.08
CA PRO A 95 7.73 -10.41 6.88
C PRO A 95 7.55 -9.67 8.20
N VAL A 96 7.59 -8.34 8.15
CA VAL A 96 7.37 -7.44 9.28
C VAL A 96 6.62 -6.21 8.77
N GLY A 97 6.11 -5.37 9.67
CA GLY A 97 5.47 -4.11 9.30
C GLY A 97 4.59 -3.60 10.42
N THR A 98 4.19 -2.34 10.32
CA THR A 98 3.24 -1.71 11.26
C THR A 98 1.84 -1.55 10.68
N LEU A 99 1.68 -1.74 9.37
CA LEU A 99 0.40 -1.61 8.67
C LEU A 99 -0.43 -2.89 8.79
N VAL A 100 -0.69 -3.32 10.02
CA VAL A 100 -1.54 -4.47 10.32
C VAL A 100 -2.84 -4.01 10.96
N VAL A 101 -3.93 -4.59 10.50
CA VAL A 101 -5.27 -4.20 10.94
C VAL A 101 -5.49 -4.47 12.44
N ASP A 102 -4.80 -5.46 13.02
CA ASP A 102 -4.87 -5.83 14.44
C ASP A 102 -4.32 -4.76 15.39
N ASP A 103 -3.46 -3.86 14.88
CA ASP A 103 -2.93 -2.72 15.63
C ASP A 103 -3.83 -1.48 15.54
N LEU A 104 -5.05 -1.64 15.03
CA LEU A 104 -6.09 -0.63 15.06
C LEU A 104 -7.17 -1.01 16.07
N ARG A 105 -7.57 -0.04 16.90
CA ARG A 105 -8.75 -0.17 17.75
C ARG A 105 -10.01 -0.39 16.90
N PRO A 106 -11.07 -1.01 17.44
CA PRO A 106 -12.34 -1.16 16.71
C PRO A 106 -12.87 0.18 16.20
N GLY A 107 -13.36 0.25 14.97
CA GLY A 107 -13.90 1.47 14.35
C GLY A 107 -14.89 1.13 13.24
N LYS A 108 -15.53 2.15 12.66
CA LYS A 108 -16.50 2.02 11.57
C LYS A 108 -15.85 2.22 10.21
N HIS A 109 -14.97 3.20 10.07
CA HIS A 109 -14.31 3.48 8.79
C HIS A 109 -12.81 3.29 8.90
N LEU A 110 -12.22 2.73 7.84
CA LEU A 110 -10.78 2.60 7.68
C LEU A 110 -10.30 3.47 6.54
N PHE A 111 -9.51 4.49 6.84
CA PHE A 111 -8.84 5.32 5.84
C PHE A 111 -7.44 4.78 5.54
N LEU A 112 -7.17 4.51 4.27
CA LEU A 112 -5.86 4.06 3.78
C LEU A 112 -5.24 5.21 2.98
N PHE A 113 -4.34 5.97 3.61
CA PHE A 113 -3.71 7.13 2.98
C PHE A 113 -2.38 6.73 2.33
N GLY A 114 -2.40 6.60 1.00
CA GLY A 114 -1.26 6.18 0.17
C GLY A 114 -0.77 7.29 -0.75
N THR A 115 0.55 7.49 -0.86
CA THR A 115 1.13 8.29 -1.95
C THR A 115 2.17 7.54 -2.76
N GLY A 116 2.07 7.59 -4.09
CA GLY A 116 2.95 6.85 -4.99
C GLY A 116 2.98 5.36 -4.66
N THR A 117 4.18 4.77 -4.51
CA THR A 117 4.31 3.35 -4.14
C THR A 117 3.82 3.02 -2.74
N GLY A 118 3.44 4.00 -1.92
CA GLY A 118 2.73 3.77 -0.65
C GLY A 118 1.35 3.11 -0.84
N LEU A 119 0.85 2.98 -2.07
CA LEU A 119 -0.30 2.13 -2.41
C LEU A 119 -0.02 0.64 -2.18
N ALA A 120 1.22 0.18 -2.29
CA ALA A 120 1.60 -1.24 -2.29
C ALA A 120 1.01 -2.07 -1.12
N PRO A 121 1.20 -1.70 0.16
CA PRO A 121 0.61 -2.46 1.26
C PRO A 121 -0.92 -2.44 1.24
N PHE A 122 -1.52 -1.37 0.72
CA PHE A 122 -2.98 -1.24 0.66
C PHE A 122 -3.60 -2.14 -0.41
N MET A 123 -2.86 -2.51 -1.47
CA MET A 123 -3.33 -3.53 -2.41
C MET A 123 -3.57 -4.88 -1.72
N SER A 124 -2.70 -5.24 -0.78
CA SER A 124 -2.86 -6.45 0.05
C SER A 124 -4.07 -6.32 0.98
N ILE A 125 -4.23 -5.16 1.63
CA ILE A 125 -5.30 -4.90 2.61
C ILE A 125 -6.69 -4.85 1.97
N ILE A 126 -6.87 -4.20 0.81
CA ILE A 126 -8.19 -4.15 0.14
C ILE A 126 -8.61 -5.50 -0.47
N LYS A 127 -7.71 -6.48 -0.51
CA LYS A 127 -8.02 -7.84 -0.91
C LYS A 127 -8.37 -8.73 0.28
N ASP A 128 -8.32 -8.23 1.51
CA ASP A 128 -8.54 -9.00 2.73
C ASP A 128 -10.01 -8.98 3.18
N PRO A 129 -10.74 -10.11 3.16
CA PRO A 129 -12.11 -10.18 3.66
C PRO A 129 -12.26 -9.75 5.12
N ASP A 130 -11.28 -10.03 5.98
CA ASP A 130 -11.35 -9.71 7.41
C ASP A 130 -11.42 -8.20 7.65
N VAL A 131 -10.81 -7.41 6.76
CA VAL A 131 -10.89 -5.93 6.81
C VAL A 131 -12.32 -5.48 6.58
N TYR A 132 -13.04 -6.12 5.65
CA TYR A 132 -14.42 -5.77 5.36
C TYR A 132 -15.43 -6.28 6.41
N GLU A 133 -15.07 -7.26 7.22
CA GLU A 133 -15.86 -7.64 8.40
C GLU A 133 -15.73 -6.61 9.52
N ARG A 134 -14.54 -6.01 9.66
CA ARG A 134 -14.21 -5.09 10.75
C ARG A 134 -14.66 -3.65 10.54
N PHE A 135 -14.87 -3.24 9.28
CA PHE A 135 -15.21 -1.86 8.93
C PHE A 135 -16.45 -1.81 8.03
N ASP A 136 -17.27 -0.77 8.22
CA ASP A 136 -18.43 -0.45 7.40
C ASP A 136 -18.00 0.15 6.05
N LYS A 137 -16.91 0.93 6.05
CA LYS A 137 -16.30 1.51 4.86
C LYS A 137 -14.77 1.42 4.92
N VAL A 138 -14.16 1.10 3.78
CA VAL A 138 -12.72 1.17 3.56
C VAL A 138 -12.46 2.24 2.51
N ILE A 139 -11.77 3.31 2.87
CA ILE A 139 -11.53 4.48 2.01
C ILE A 139 -10.06 4.47 1.59
N LEU A 140 -9.80 4.03 0.36
CA LEU A 140 -8.47 4.02 -0.23
C LEU A 140 -8.17 5.34 -0.92
N VAL A 141 -7.32 6.15 -0.30
CA VAL A 141 -6.91 7.45 -0.83
C VAL A 141 -5.54 7.32 -1.48
N HIS A 142 -5.45 7.51 -2.80
CA HIS A 142 -4.20 7.38 -3.55
C HIS A 142 -3.76 8.71 -4.17
N GLY A 143 -2.75 9.36 -3.58
CA GLY A 143 -2.23 10.64 -4.02
C GLY A 143 -0.98 10.52 -4.90
N VAL A 144 -1.02 11.11 -6.09
CA VAL A 144 0.09 11.08 -7.06
C VAL A 144 0.35 12.45 -7.70
N ARG A 145 1.44 12.56 -8.48
CA ARG A 145 1.74 13.78 -9.22
C ARG A 145 1.00 13.81 -10.54
N TRP A 146 0.98 12.68 -11.24
CA TRP A 146 0.44 12.53 -12.58
C TRP A 146 -0.56 11.36 -12.63
N VAL A 147 -1.59 11.46 -13.47
CA VAL A 147 -2.60 10.44 -13.76
C VAL A 147 -1.93 9.12 -14.16
N SER A 148 -0.82 9.16 -14.91
CA SER A 148 -0.07 7.95 -15.29
C SER A 148 0.55 7.20 -14.11
N GLU A 149 0.61 7.80 -12.92
CA GLU A 149 1.11 7.19 -11.69
C GLU A 149 -0.02 6.52 -10.88
N LEU A 150 -1.28 6.60 -11.32
CA LEU A 150 -2.42 5.89 -10.71
C LEU A 150 -2.37 4.38 -11.04
N ALA A 151 -1.29 3.73 -10.62
CA ALA A 151 -1.13 2.28 -10.70
C ALA A 151 -2.34 1.57 -10.06
N TYR A 152 -2.76 0.47 -10.69
CA TYR A 152 -3.93 -0.33 -10.30
C TYR A 152 -5.29 0.37 -10.34
N ALA A 153 -5.43 1.59 -10.88
CA ALA A 153 -6.73 2.26 -10.90
C ALA A 153 -7.82 1.42 -11.59
N ASP A 154 -7.52 0.86 -12.76
CA ASP A 154 -8.47 -0.02 -13.49
C ASP A 154 -8.80 -1.28 -12.70
N PHE A 155 -7.79 -1.94 -12.10
CA PHE A 155 -8.01 -3.10 -11.25
C PHE A 155 -8.94 -2.76 -10.07
N ILE A 156 -8.69 -1.65 -9.36
CA ILE A 156 -9.47 -1.26 -8.17
C ILE A 156 -10.91 -0.87 -8.55
N GLU A 157 -11.10 -0.18 -9.68
CA GLU A 157 -12.41 0.34 -10.09
C GLU A 157 -13.26 -0.69 -10.85
N ASN A 158 -12.63 -1.58 -11.62
CA ASN A 158 -13.31 -2.42 -12.59
C ASN A 158 -13.09 -3.93 -12.41
N GLU A 159 -11.97 -4.37 -11.83
CA GLU A 159 -11.70 -5.82 -11.66
C GLU A 159 -12.04 -6.31 -10.25
N LEU A 160 -11.49 -5.68 -9.22
CA LEU A 160 -11.67 -6.04 -7.81
C LEU A 160 -13.15 -6.05 -7.39
N PRO A 161 -14.00 -5.09 -7.80
CA PRO A 161 -15.42 -5.15 -7.49
C PRO A 161 -16.13 -6.32 -8.17
N ASN A 162 -15.53 -6.94 -9.18
CA ASN A 162 -16.05 -8.12 -9.88
C ASN A 162 -15.41 -9.44 -9.41
N ASN A 163 -14.65 -9.42 -8.31
CA ASN A 163 -14.10 -10.63 -7.71
C ASN A 163 -15.22 -11.63 -7.34
N GLU A 164 -15.03 -12.90 -7.67
CA GLU A 164 -16.05 -13.95 -7.54
C GLU A 164 -16.40 -14.30 -6.08
N PHE A 165 -15.51 -14.03 -5.13
CA PHE A 165 -15.67 -14.42 -3.73
C PHE A 165 -16.19 -13.27 -2.86
N PHE A 166 -15.67 -12.06 -3.06
CA PHE A 166 -15.95 -10.91 -2.18
C PHE A 166 -16.23 -9.60 -2.94
N GLY A 167 -16.46 -9.66 -4.25
CA GLY A 167 -16.76 -8.48 -5.07
C GLY A 167 -18.01 -7.70 -4.63
N ASP A 168 -19.04 -8.40 -4.12
CA ASP A 168 -20.23 -7.75 -3.53
C ASP A 168 -19.87 -6.84 -2.35
N VAL A 169 -19.01 -7.34 -1.46
CA VAL A 169 -18.57 -6.60 -0.27
C VAL A 169 -17.67 -5.44 -0.67
N VAL A 170 -16.80 -5.62 -1.68
CA VAL A 170 -15.99 -4.53 -2.24
C VAL A 170 -16.88 -3.43 -2.81
N ARG A 171 -17.89 -3.77 -3.62
CA ARG A 171 -18.83 -2.79 -4.20
C ARG A 171 -19.57 -1.99 -3.13
N ASP A 172 -19.96 -2.64 -2.05
CA ASP A 172 -20.67 -1.99 -0.96
C ASP A 172 -19.74 -1.13 -0.08
N LYS A 173 -18.52 -1.60 0.22
CA LYS A 173 -17.70 -1.03 1.29
C LYS A 173 -16.45 -0.29 0.85
N LEU A 174 -15.84 -0.63 -0.29
CA LEU A 174 -14.62 0.02 -0.76
C LEU A 174 -14.93 1.33 -1.49
N VAL A 175 -14.28 2.40 -1.07
CA VAL A 175 -14.30 3.70 -1.75
C VAL A 175 -12.88 4.00 -2.23
N TYR A 176 -12.67 4.03 -3.55
CA TYR A 176 -11.41 4.48 -4.12
C TYR A 176 -11.43 5.97 -4.42
N TYR A 177 -10.49 6.70 -3.83
CA TYR A 177 -10.35 8.15 -3.97
C TYR A 177 -8.95 8.50 -4.48
N PRO A 178 -8.70 8.41 -5.80
CA PRO A 178 -7.44 8.86 -6.39
C PRO A 178 -7.40 10.38 -6.47
N THR A 179 -6.25 10.99 -6.17
CA THR A 179 -6.04 12.44 -6.30
C THR A 179 -4.72 12.75 -6.98
N VAL A 180 -4.71 13.76 -7.84
CA VAL A 180 -3.58 14.15 -8.68
C VAL A 180 -3.20 15.61 -8.40
N THR A 181 -1.91 15.93 -8.41
CA THR A 181 -1.43 17.27 -7.99
C THR A 181 -0.88 18.15 -9.11
N ARG A 182 -0.48 17.60 -10.26
CA ARG A 182 0.25 18.36 -11.30
C ARG A 182 -0.43 18.40 -12.67
N GLU A 183 -1.60 17.79 -12.82
CA GLU A 183 -2.39 17.88 -14.05
C GLU A 183 -3.90 17.78 -13.76
N PRO A 184 -4.75 18.21 -14.72
CA PRO A 184 -6.20 18.16 -14.54
C PRO A 184 -6.71 16.75 -14.26
N PHE A 185 -7.42 16.59 -13.15
CA PHE A 185 -8.08 15.34 -12.75
C PHE A 185 -9.34 15.62 -11.91
N ARG A 186 -10.22 14.63 -11.79
CA ARG A 186 -11.52 14.74 -11.08
C ARG A 186 -11.38 15.12 -9.60
N ASN A 187 -10.33 14.64 -8.94
CA ASN A 187 -9.94 15.05 -7.61
C ASN A 187 -8.52 15.61 -7.69
N GLN A 188 -8.34 16.89 -7.41
CA GLN A 188 -7.06 17.57 -7.50
C GLN A 188 -6.63 18.12 -6.14
N GLY A 189 -5.36 17.92 -5.80
CA GLY A 189 -4.76 18.43 -4.57
C GLY A 189 -4.07 17.35 -3.74
N ARG A 190 -3.36 17.80 -2.69
CA ARG A 190 -2.73 16.89 -1.74
C ARG A 190 -3.80 16.29 -0.83
N ILE A 191 -3.55 15.06 -0.36
CA ILE A 191 -4.45 14.35 0.58
C ILE A 191 -4.75 15.21 1.81
N THR A 192 -3.72 15.83 2.39
CA THR A 192 -3.83 16.68 3.59
C THR A 192 -4.75 17.87 3.36
N GLU A 193 -4.58 18.60 2.25
CA GLU A 193 -5.43 19.73 1.87
C GLU A 193 -6.89 19.31 1.70
N LEU A 194 -7.14 18.20 0.98
CA LEU A 194 -8.49 17.68 0.75
C LEU A 194 -9.17 17.19 2.03
N MET A 195 -8.40 16.76 3.03
CA MET A 195 -8.90 16.40 4.36
C MET A 195 -9.16 17.64 5.23
N GLU A 196 -8.29 18.64 5.18
CA GLU A 196 -8.39 19.85 6.00
C GLU A 196 -9.52 20.77 5.55
N ASN A 197 -9.71 20.94 4.24
CA ASN A 197 -10.83 21.71 3.69
C ASN A 197 -12.16 20.92 3.65
N GLY A 198 -12.10 19.64 4.04
CA GLY A 198 -13.23 18.73 4.13
C GLY A 198 -13.77 18.20 2.80
N LYS A 199 -13.16 18.55 1.67
CA LYS A 199 -13.59 18.13 0.33
C LYS A 199 -13.64 16.61 0.20
N LEU A 200 -12.64 15.89 0.69
CA LEU A 200 -12.57 14.43 0.54
C LEU A 200 -13.81 13.74 1.12
N CYS A 201 -14.13 14.02 2.38
CA CYS A 201 -15.30 13.41 3.04
C CYS A 201 -16.62 13.88 2.39
N ALA A 202 -16.68 15.14 1.94
CA ALA A 202 -17.86 15.66 1.26
C ALA A 202 -18.10 14.96 -0.09
N ASP A 203 -17.04 14.74 -0.88
CA ASP A 203 -17.10 14.06 -2.18
C ASP A 203 -17.59 12.61 -2.04
N ILE A 204 -17.23 11.91 -0.95
CA ILE A 204 -17.63 10.51 -0.70
C ILE A 204 -18.87 10.39 0.21
N GLY A 205 -19.48 11.50 0.59
CA GLY A 205 -20.74 11.52 1.33
C GLY A 205 -20.67 11.05 2.79
N ILE A 206 -19.55 11.25 3.48
CA ILE A 206 -19.39 10.90 4.90
C ILE A 206 -19.04 12.12 5.78
N PRO A 207 -19.29 12.06 7.10
CA PRO A 207 -18.83 13.09 8.03
C PRO A 207 -17.30 13.24 8.04
N GLN A 208 -16.82 14.37 8.56
CA GLN A 208 -15.39 14.55 8.79
C GLN A 208 -14.84 13.50 9.77
N ILE A 209 -13.61 13.05 9.49
CA ILE A 209 -12.94 12.03 10.29
C ILE A 209 -12.81 12.44 11.76
N ASN A 210 -13.10 11.52 12.69
CA ASN A 210 -13.06 11.68 14.14
C ASN A 210 -12.56 10.39 14.84
N PRO A 211 -11.95 10.49 16.04
CA PRO A 211 -11.32 9.35 16.70
C PRO A 211 -12.31 8.32 17.25
N GLU A 212 -13.60 8.65 17.38
CA GLU A 212 -14.60 7.69 17.91
C GLU A 212 -14.91 6.60 16.88
N THR A 213 -15.06 6.99 15.61
CA THR A 213 -15.54 6.08 14.56
C THR A 213 -14.50 5.72 13.51
N ASP A 214 -13.40 6.45 13.38
CA ASP A 214 -12.53 6.29 12.22
C ASP A 214 -11.13 5.80 12.60
N ARG A 215 -10.54 4.98 11.75
CA ARG A 215 -9.18 4.47 11.88
C ARG A 215 -8.39 4.81 10.63
N ALA A 216 -7.07 4.90 10.74
CA ALA A 216 -6.23 5.20 9.59
C ALA A 216 -4.96 4.34 9.48
N MET A 217 -4.56 4.06 8.26
CA MET A 217 -3.22 3.56 7.93
C MET A 217 -2.56 4.54 6.98
N ILE A 218 -1.30 4.88 7.21
CA ILE A 218 -0.59 5.88 6.42
C ILE A 218 0.68 5.26 5.83
N CYS A 219 0.81 5.31 4.50
CA CYS A 219 2.01 4.87 3.80
C CYS A 219 2.39 5.83 2.68
N GLY A 220 3.58 6.42 2.76
CA GLY A 220 3.99 7.44 1.81
C GLY A 220 5.36 8.04 2.08
N SER A 221 5.59 9.23 1.51
CA SER A 221 6.82 9.98 1.72
C SER A 221 6.92 10.48 3.17
N PRO A 222 8.13 10.68 3.72
CA PRO A 222 8.29 11.18 5.09
C PRO A 222 7.51 12.47 5.38
N HIS A 223 7.44 13.39 4.41
CA HIS A 223 6.64 14.61 4.51
C HIS A 223 5.14 14.34 4.61
N MET A 224 4.61 13.45 3.77
CA MET A 224 3.18 13.11 3.80
C MET A 224 2.80 12.44 5.13
N LEU A 225 3.66 11.56 5.65
CA LEU A 225 3.42 10.92 6.96
C LEU A 225 3.36 11.97 8.08
N ALA A 226 4.30 12.91 8.09
CA ALA A 226 4.34 13.98 9.07
C ALA A 226 3.08 14.86 9.00
N ASP A 227 2.68 15.29 7.80
CA ASP A 227 1.53 16.16 7.60
C ASP A 227 0.20 15.48 8.00
N ILE A 228 -0.02 14.21 7.59
CA ILE A 228 -1.25 13.49 7.95
C ILE A 228 -1.26 13.11 9.43
N SER A 229 -0.13 12.68 9.99
CA SER A 229 -0.07 12.37 11.42
C SER A 229 -0.38 13.61 12.26
N ALA A 230 0.21 14.76 11.94
CA ALA A 230 -0.08 16.01 12.64
C ALA A 230 -1.56 16.43 12.51
N MET A 231 -2.17 16.19 11.35
CA MET A 231 -3.61 16.44 11.13
C MET A 231 -4.48 15.53 12.00
N LEU A 232 -4.15 14.23 12.10
CA LEU A 232 -4.85 13.26 12.95
C LEU A 232 -4.64 13.57 14.44
N ASP A 233 -3.42 13.84 14.88
CA ASP A 233 -3.10 14.22 16.27
C ASP A 233 -3.89 15.46 16.70
N LYS A 234 -3.96 16.48 15.84
CA LYS A 234 -4.76 17.70 16.09
C LYS A 234 -6.26 17.41 16.24
N ARG A 235 -6.75 16.33 15.62
CA ARG A 235 -8.14 15.86 15.75
C ARG A 235 -8.35 14.88 16.91
N GLY A 236 -7.31 14.59 17.71
CA GLY A 236 -7.39 13.75 18.90
C GLY A 236 -7.22 12.26 18.66
N PHE A 237 -6.73 11.85 17.49
CA PHE A 237 -6.35 10.47 17.23
C PHE A 237 -5.07 10.11 18.00
N VAL A 238 -4.95 8.85 18.40
CA VAL A 238 -3.77 8.32 19.09
C VAL A 238 -3.06 7.32 18.19
N VAL A 239 -1.80 7.60 17.84
CA VAL A 239 -0.97 6.65 17.08
C VAL A 239 -0.76 5.34 17.85
N SER A 240 -0.71 4.22 17.13
CA SER A 240 -0.24 2.95 17.69
C SER A 240 1.22 3.11 18.17
N PRO A 241 1.54 2.73 19.43
CA PRO A 241 2.92 2.73 19.93
C PRO A 241 3.85 1.72 19.23
N GLY A 242 3.27 0.74 18.52
CA GLY A 242 4.02 -0.30 17.81
C GLY A 242 3.24 -1.60 17.69
N VAL A 243 3.90 -2.60 17.11
CA VAL A 243 3.30 -3.91 16.80
C VAL A 243 2.71 -4.57 18.05
N GLY A 244 1.46 -5.01 17.96
CA GLY A 244 0.68 -5.62 19.04
C GLY A 244 0.05 -4.62 20.01
N GLN A 245 0.13 -3.32 19.75
CA GLN A 245 -0.40 -2.26 20.61
C GLN A 245 -1.41 -1.38 19.85
N PRO A 246 -2.73 -1.62 20.01
CA PRO A 246 -3.73 -0.94 19.21
C PRO A 246 -3.81 0.58 19.42
N GLY A 247 -3.77 1.33 18.32
CA GLY A 247 -4.03 2.77 18.25
C GLY A 247 -5.22 3.11 17.35
N ASP A 248 -5.49 4.39 17.16
CA ASP A 248 -6.48 4.88 16.18
C ASP A 248 -5.88 4.91 14.76
N TYR A 249 -4.56 5.03 14.64
CA TYR A 249 -3.87 4.92 13.36
C TYR A 249 -2.46 4.32 13.46
N VAL A 250 -2.00 3.75 12.34
CA VAL A 250 -0.65 3.18 12.15
C VAL A 250 0.06 3.86 10.97
N VAL A 251 1.39 3.87 11.02
CA VAL A 251 2.23 4.61 10.07
C VAL A 251 3.42 3.77 9.63
N GLU A 252 3.71 3.76 8.32
CA GLU A 252 4.91 3.16 7.75
C GLU A 252 5.49 4.03 6.62
N ARG A 253 6.82 4.04 6.50
CA ARG A 253 7.51 4.80 5.45
C ARG A 253 7.56 4.01 4.15
N ALA A 254 7.06 4.58 3.06
CA ALA A 254 7.16 3.96 1.74
C ALA A 254 8.61 3.93 1.22
N PHE A 255 9.42 4.92 1.62
CA PHE A 255 10.85 4.98 1.35
C PHE A 255 11.54 5.91 2.37
N VAL A 256 12.88 5.87 2.41
CA VAL A 256 13.71 6.78 3.20
C VAL A 256 14.50 7.64 2.25
N ASP A 257 14.44 8.97 2.43
CA ASP A 257 15.28 9.90 1.70
C ASP A 257 16.75 9.58 1.97
N LYS A 258 17.56 9.54 0.91
CA LYS A 258 19.01 9.35 0.99
C LYS A 258 19.72 10.65 0.66
#